data_AF-A0A3P8FGR4-F1
#
_entry.id   AF-A0A3P8FGR4-F1
#
_cell.length_a   1.000
_cell.length_b   1.000
_cell.length_c   1.000
_cell.angle_alpha   90.00
_cell.angle_beta   90.00
_cell.angle_gamma   90.00
#
_symmetry.space_group_name_H-M   'P 1'
#
loop_
_entity.id
_entity.type
_entity.pdbx_description
1 polymer ?
#
loop_
_entity_poly.entity_id
_entity_poly.type
_entity_poly.pdbx_seq_one_letter_code
_entity_poly.pdbx_strand_id
1 'polypeptide(L)'
;MLLKSNHDSCAVLSPLEQKFYPHIGNREIVGFGRNGIPMYYDDLVYPYPSIRFRNHTPEIAKLKEKEQGDWSHLTTEEVKTLYRHSFQRTFAELTAPHGQWKLGLAYGFIFISIGLLFYIYILVIPPKNVLELPEYKDAILYKKVFSRSGSISDAYKFDVSKMRWREE
;
A
#
# COMPACT_ATOMS: atom_id res chain seq x y z
N MET A 1 -33.74 8.82 2.93
CA MET A 1 -34.00 9.40 4.26
C MET A 1 -32.98 10.52 4.46
N LEU A 2 -33.33 11.75 4.06
CA LEU A 2 -32.43 12.91 4.13
C LEU A 2 -32.36 13.38 5.57
N LEU A 3 -31.22 13.16 6.23
CA LEU A 3 -30.93 13.75 7.53
C LEU A 3 -30.95 15.28 7.37
N LYS A 4 -32.02 15.93 7.82
CA LYS A 4 -32.03 17.37 8.04
C LYS A 4 -30.93 17.66 9.05
N SER A 5 -29.83 18.26 8.60
CA SER A 5 -28.81 18.77 9.52
C SER A 5 -29.46 19.86 10.36
N ASN A 6 -29.46 19.68 11.68
CA ASN A 6 -29.82 20.71 12.65
C ASN A 6 -28.83 21.88 12.53
N HIS A 7 -29.12 22.78 11.61
CA HIS A 7 -28.54 24.11 11.58
C HIS A 7 -29.71 25.06 11.86
N ASP A 8 -29.57 25.94 12.85
CA ASP A 8 -30.51 27.03 13.06
C ASP A 8 -30.66 27.77 11.73
N SER A 9 -31.85 27.69 11.12
CA SER A 9 -32.15 28.18 9.78
C SER A 9 -32.14 29.71 9.65
N CYS A 10 -31.60 30.42 10.65
CA CYS A 10 -31.63 31.87 10.77
C CYS A 10 -30.23 32.52 10.64
N ALA A 11 -29.14 31.75 10.69
CA ALA A 11 -27.81 32.29 10.38
C ALA A 11 -27.60 32.30 8.86
N VAL A 12 -27.45 33.49 8.26
CA VAL A 12 -27.14 33.64 6.83
C VAL A 12 -25.77 33.01 6.58
N LEU A 13 -25.75 31.86 5.89
CA LEU A 13 -24.51 31.18 5.47
C LEU A 13 -23.64 32.15 4.67
N SER A 14 -22.33 32.13 4.89
CA SER A 14 -21.40 32.93 4.09
C SER A 14 -21.48 32.51 2.60
N PRO A 15 -21.19 33.41 1.64
CA PRO A 15 -21.23 33.07 0.21
C PRO A 15 -20.37 31.84 -0.16
N LEU A 16 -19.27 31.63 0.56
CA LEU A 16 -18.41 30.46 0.39
C LEU A 16 -19.06 29.19 0.92
N GLU A 17 -19.66 29.22 2.11
CA GLU A 17 -20.36 28.05 2.67
C GLU A 17 -21.55 27.64 1.79
N GLN A 18 -22.29 28.60 1.24
CA GLN A 18 -23.38 28.32 0.29
C GLN A 18 -22.88 27.58 -0.96
N LYS A 19 -21.71 27.95 -1.49
CA LYS A 19 -21.12 27.32 -2.68
C LYS A 19 -20.78 25.85 -2.46
N PHE A 20 -20.37 25.48 -1.25
CA PHE A 20 -19.89 24.12 -0.94
C PHE A 20 -20.90 23.27 -0.15
N TYR A 21 -22.05 23.84 0.21
CA TYR A 21 -23.16 23.10 0.79
C TYR A 21 -23.83 22.21 -0.29
N PRO A 22 -24.18 20.95 0.00
CA PRO A 22 -24.10 20.23 1.28
C PRO A 22 -22.82 19.39 1.48
N HIS A 23 -21.85 19.44 0.56
CA HIS A 23 -20.69 18.53 0.55
C HIS A 23 -19.82 18.63 1.82
N ILE A 24 -19.71 19.83 2.39
CA ILE A 24 -18.90 20.08 3.58
C ILE A 24 -19.70 19.87 4.87
N GLY A 25 -21.04 19.86 4.81
CA GLY A 25 -21.89 19.84 6.00
C GLY A 25 -21.80 21.14 6.80
N ASN A 26 -22.05 21.07 8.11
CA ASN A 26 -21.94 22.19 9.04
C ASN A 26 -20.50 22.34 9.57
N ARG A 27 -19.49 22.32 8.69
CA ARG A 27 -18.09 22.53 9.09
C ARG A 27 -17.67 23.92 8.67
N GLU A 28 -17.01 24.60 9.61
CA GLU A 28 -16.48 25.94 9.39
C GLU A 28 -15.31 25.91 8.41
N ILE A 29 -15.34 26.85 7.46
CA ILE A 29 -14.26 27.11 6.51
C ILE A 29 -13.31 28.14 7.13
N VAL A 30 -12.06 27.75 7.34
CA VAL A 30 -11.05 28.53 8.09
C VAL A 30 -10.00 29.13 7.15
N GLY A 31 -9.83 28.58 5.95
CA GLY A 31 -8.82 29.03 5.01
C GLY A 31 -9.10 28.63 3.57
N PHE A 32 -8.22 29.07 2.68
CA PHE A 32 -8.37 28.89 1.23
C PHE A 32 -8.13 27.44 0.76
N GLY A 33 -7.31 26.68 1.47
CA GLY A 33 -6.98 25.29 1.15
C GLY A 33 -5.93 25.17 0.05
N ARG A 34 -5.43 23.95 -0.17
CA ARG A 34 -4.30 23.68 -1.08
C ARG A 34 -4.58 24.08 -2.54
N ASN A 35 -5.81 23.91 -3.01
CA ASN A 35 -6.22 24.13 -4.40
C ASN A 35 -7.36 25.16 -4.53
N GLY A 36 -7.59 26.00 -3.52
CA GLY A 36 -8.75 26.90 -3.47
C GLY A 36 -10.09 26.19 -3.23
N ILE A 37 -10.04 24.92 -2.83
CA ILE A 37 -11.19 24.11 -2.45
C ILE A 37 -11.09 23.83 -0.95
N PRO A 38 -12.15 24.12 -0.17
CA PRO A 38 -12.20 23.84 1.25
C PRO A 38 -12.36 22.35 1.50
N MET A 39 -11.24 21.65 1.62
CA MET A 39 -11.16 20.23 1.94
C MET A 39 -10.39 20.00 3.24
N TYR A 40 -10.79 18.96 3.98
CA TYR A 40 -10.03 18.49 5.13
C TYR A 40 -9.02 17.44 4.69
N TYR A 41 -7.76 17.61 5.07
CA TYR A 41 -6.73 16.59 4.90
C TYR A 41 -5.67 16.76 5.98
N ASP A 42 -5.32 15.67 6.66
CA ASP A 42 -4.22 15.65 7.62
C ASP A 42 -2.90 15.41 6.86
N ASP A 43 -2.14 16.50 6.62
CA ASP A 43 -0.84 16.46 5.95
C ASP A 43 0.26 16.96 6.87
N LEU A 44 1.46 16.39 6.72
CA LEU A 44 2.66 16.90 7.37
C LEU A 44 3.15 18.19 6.72
N VAL A 45 2.97 18.33 5.41
CA VAL A 45 3.41 19.51 4.64
C VAL A 45 2.43 20.68 4.80
N TYR A 46 1.14 20.37 4.92
CA TYR A 46 0.06 21.35 5.07
C TYR A 46 -0.69 21.10 6.39
N PRO A 47 -0.12 21.51 7.52
CA PRO A 47 -0.64 21.17 8.84
C PRO A 47 -1.93 21.90 9.20
N TYR A 48 -2.33 22.90 8.41
CA TYR A 48 -3.55 23.69 8.59
C TYR A 48 -4.54 23.38 7.45
N PRO A 49 -5.51 22.47 7.66
CA PRO A 49 -6.54 22.19 6.68
C PRO A 49 -7.48 23.39 6.51
N SER A 50 -8.08 23.52 5.32
CA SER A 50 -8.98 24.63 5.00
C SER A 50 -10.31 24.63 5.75
N ILE A 51 -10.70 23.48 6.30
CA ILE A 51 -11.94 23.32 7.07
C ILE A 51 -11.63 22.62 8.39
N ARG A 52 -12.48 22.79 9.41
CA ARG A 52 -12.38 22.02 10.66
C ARG A 52 -12.77 20.56 10.43
N PHE A 53 -12.26 19.66 11.27
CA PHE A 53 -12.59 18.24 11.19
C PHE A 53 -14.07 17.96 11.51
N ARG A 54 -14.57 18.48 12.64
CA ARG A 54 -15.93 18.24 13.14
C ARG A 54 -16.90 19.35 12.77
N ASN A 55 -18.19 19.00 12.73
CA ASN A 55 -19.27 19.98 12.58
C ASN A 55 -19.30 20.97 13.74
N HIS A 56 -19.83 22.16 13.50
CA HIS A 56 -20.09 23.15 14.52
C HIS A 56 -21.23 22.66 15.43
N THR A 57 -21.00 22.68 16.74
CA THR A 57 -21.98 22.33 17.78
C THR A 57 -22.09 23.47 18.78
N PRO A 58 -23.24 23.66 19.45
CA PRO A 58 -23.44 24.78 20.37
C PRO A 58 -22.47 24.74 21.57
N GLU A 59 -22.02 23.56 21.97
CA GLU A 59 -20.99 23.40 23.02
C GLU A 59 -19.64 23.95 22.57
N ILE A 60 -19.24 23.66 21.32
CA ILE A 60 -18.00 24.18 20.74
C ILE A 60 -18.10 25.68 20.48
N ALA A 61 -19.28 26.20 20.13
CA ALA A 61 -19.50 27.64 19.98
C ALA A 61 -19.14 28.40 21.27
N LYS A 62 -19.62 27.92 22.43
CA LYS A 62 -19.28 28.50 23.73
C LYS A 62 -17.78 28.40 24.05
N LEU A 63 -17.16 27.27 23.74
CA LEU A 63 -15.72 27.11 23.92
C LEU A 63 -14.90 28.03 23.00
N LYS A 64 -15.41 28.33 21.80
CA LYS A 64 -14.79 29.28 20.88
C LYS A 64 -14.92 30.73 21.32
N GLU A 65 -16.04 31.11 21.92
CA GLU A 65 -16.17 32.43 22.55
C GLU A 65 -15.13 32.59 23.68
N LYS A 66 -14.88 31.52 24.45
CA LYS A 66 -13.82 31.49 25.46
C LYS A 66 -12.41 31.50 24.84
N GLU A 67 -12.21 30.82 23.70
CA GLU A 67 -10.95 30.79 22.94
C GLU A 67 -10.51 32.18 22.45
N GLN A 68 -11.46 33.08 22.17
CA GLN A 68 -11.16 34.46 21.76
C GLN A 68 -10.58 35.32 22.89
N GLY A 69 -10.74 34.91 24.15
CA GLY A 69 -10.19 35.58 25.33
C GLY A 69 -8.78 35.11 25.71
N ASP A 70 -8.41 35.33 26.97
CA ASP A 70 -7.13 34.84 27.50
C ASP A 70 -7.14 33.32 27.70
N TRP A 71 -6.14 32.65 27.14
CA TRP A 71 -5.99 31.20 27.18
C TRP A 71 -5.60 30.67 28.56
N SER A 72 -5.17 31.55 29.47
CA SER A 72 -4.92 31.19 30.88
C SER A 72 -6.17 30.67 31.59
N HIS A 73 -7.37 31.05 31.11
CA HIS A 73 -8.65 30.61 31.66
C HIS A 73 -9.16 29.29 31.08
N LEU A 74 -8.49 28.73 30.08
CA LEU A 74 -8.84 27.44 29.47
C LEU A 74 -8.22 26.29 30.26
N THR A 75 -9.04 25.30 30.57
CA THR A 75 -8.57 24.04 31.15
C THR A 75 -7.90 23.18 30.08
N THR A 76 -7.02 22.26 30.49
CA THR A 76 -6.34 21.35 29.56
C THR A 76 -7.32 20.46 28.78
N GLU A 77 -8.50 20.18 29.35
CA GLU A 77 -9.53 19.37 28.71
C GLU A 77 -10.28 20.15 27.63
N GLU A 78 -10.58 21.42 27.88
CA GLU A 78 -11.20 22.32 26.89
C GLU A 78 -10.25 22.52 25.69
N VAL A 79 -8.95 22.73 25.95
CA VAL A 79 -7.94 22.83 24.88
C VAL A 79 -7.87 21.55 24.05
N LYS A 80 -7.86 20.38 24.69
CA LYS A 80 -7.89 19.08 23.97
C LYS A 80 -9.17 18.91 23.15
N THR A 81 -10.30 19.39 23.66
CA THR A 81 -11.59 19.34 22.98
C THR A 81 -11.60 20.24 21.75
N LEU A 82 -11.11 21.47 21.86
CA LEU A 82 -10.91 22.40 20.73
C LEU A 82 -9.95 21.81 19.69
N TYR A 83 -8.87 21.17 20.15
CA TYR A 83 -7.92 20.49 19.27
C TYR A 83 -8.58 19.34 18.49
N ARG A 84 -9.32 18.45 19.15
CA ARG A 84 -10.01 17.31 18.50
C ARG A 84 -11.24 17.72 17.67
N HIS A 85 -11.77 18.92 17.90
CA HIS A 85 -12.77 19.52 17.01
C HIS A 85 -12.12 20.00 15.71
N SER A 86 -10.94 20.61 15.82
CA SER A 86 -10.19 21.17 14.70
C SER A 86 -9.52 20.11 13.85
N PHE A 87 -8.87 19.14 14.50
CA PHE A 87 -8.03 18.12 13.88
C PHE A 87 -8.49 16.71 14.24
N GLN A 88 -8.46 15.81 13.25
CA GLN A 88 -8.73 14.39 13.45
C GLN A 88 -7.57 13.70 14.16
N ARG A 89 -6.35 13.86 13.63
CA ARG A 89 -5.15 13.15 14.08
C ARG A 89 -4.07 14.10 14.58
N THR A 90 -3.27 13.64 15.53
CA THR A 90 -2.05 14.34 15.95
C THR A 90 -0.89 14.01 15.01
N PHE A 91 0.18 14.81 15.03
CA PHE A 91 1.40 14.48 14.27
C PHE A 91 2.02 13.15 14.67
N ALA A 92 1.93 12.78 15.95
CA ALA A 92 2.37 11.47 16.41
C ALA A 92 1.51 10.34 15.83
N GLU A 93 0.20 10.55 15.72
CA GLU A 93 -0.73 9.57 15.09
C GLU A 93 -0.56 9.48 13.58
N LEU A 94 -0.11 10.56 12.92
CA LEU A 94 0.15 10.60 11.47
C LEU A 94 1.47 9.92 11.11
N THR A 95 2.50 10.13 11.93
CA THR A 95 3.84 9.56 11.71
C THR A 95 3.99 8.15 12.29
N ALA A 96 2.96 7.64 12.97
CA ALA A 96 2.97 6.31 13.55
C ALA A 96 3.27 5.22 12.48
N PRO A 97 4.23 4.32 12.74
CA PRO A 97 4.64 3.32 11.76
C PRO A 97 3.50 2.35 11.46
N HIS A 98 3.18 2.18 10.18
CA HIS A 98 2.13 1.27 9.74
C HIS A 98 2.67 -0.13 9.39
N GLY A 99 1.92 -1.17 9.75
CA GLY A 99 2.28 -2.57 9.47
C GLY A 99 2.07 -3.03 8.02
N GLN A 100 1.75 -2.13 7.08
CA GLN A 100 1.37 -2.46 5.70
C GLN A 100 2.47 -3.24 4.94
N TRP A 101 3.74 -3.00 5.25
CA TRP A 101 4.86 -3.74 4.63
C TRP A 101 4.78 -5.26 4.88
N LYS A 102 4.21 -5.68 6.02
CA LYS A 102 3.99 -7.10 6.33
C LYS A 102 2.99 -7.74 5.37
N LEU A 103 1.97 -6.99 4.96
CA LEU A 103 1.01 -7.45 3.95
C LEU A 103 1.69 -7.59 2.59
N GLY A 104 2.54 -6.64 2.20
CA GLY A 104 3.34 -6.74 0.97
C GLY A 104 4.20 -8.01 0.95
N LEU A 105 4.85 -8.33 2.07
CA LEU A 105 5.65 -9.54 2.21
C LEU A 105 4.79 -10.82 2.19
N ALA A 106 3.62 -10.82 2.81
CA ALA A 106 2.68 -11.94 2.77
C ALA A 106 2.19 -12.22 1.34
N TYR A 107 1.79 -11.19 0.59
CA TYR A 107 1.41 -11.35 -0.82
C TYR A 107 2.57 -11.87 -1.68
N GLY A 108 3.79 -11.38 -1.44
CA GLY A 108 4.99 -11.89 -2.10
C GLY A 108 5.15 -13.41 -1.95
N PHE A 109 5.03 -13.93 -0.72
CA PHE A 109 5.12 -15.37 -0.48
C PHE A 109 3.97 -16.17 -1.09
N ILE A 110 2.75 -15.62 -1.13
CA ILE A 110 1.62 -16.27 -1.80
C ILE A 110 1.91 -16.45 -3.29
N PHE A 111 2.38 -15.42 -3.99
CA PHE A 111 2.71 -15.51 -5.42
C PHE A 111 3.87 -16.46 -5.70
N ILE A 112 4.90 -16.46 -4.84
CA ILE A 112 6.02 -17.42 -4.94
C ILE A 112 5.51 -18.86 -4.78
N SER A 113 4.66 -19.10 -3.78
CA SER A 113 4.07 -20.42 -3.54
C SER A 113 3.25 -20.90 -4.74
N ILE A 114 2.42 -20.03 -5.33
CA ILE A 114 1.62 -20.38 -6.51
C ILE A 114 2.55 -20.70 -7.70
N GLY A 115 3.60 -19.90 -7.91
CA GLY A 115 4.59 -20.14 -8.97
C GLY A 115 5.31 -21.48 -8.81
N LEU A 116 5.71 -21.84 -7.58
CA LEU A 116 6.35 -23.14 -7.29
C LEU A 116 5.40 -24.32 -7.52
N LEU A 117 4.15 -24.22 -7.07
CA LEU A 117 3.14 -25.25 -7.32
C LEU A 117 2.90 -25.45 -8.82
N PHE A 118 2.82 -24.35 -9.58
CA PHE A 118 2.68 -24.40 -11.03
C PHE A 118 3.91 -25.01 -11.72
N TYR A 119 5.13 -24.70 -11.25
CA TYR A 119 6.36 -25.30 -11.75
C TYR A 119 6.39 -26.82 -11.53
N ILE A 120 6.01 -27.28 -10.33
CA ILE A 120 5.90 -28.71 -10.02
C ILE A 120 4.85 -29.38 -10.92
N TYR A 121 3.71 -28.75 -11.13
CA TYR A 121 2.65 -29.23 -12.02
C TYR A 121 3.18 -29.48 -13.44
N ILE A 122 3.98 -28.55 -13.99
CA ILE A 122 4.59 -28.69 -15.32
C ILE A 122 5.61 -29.83 -15.36
N LEU A 123 6.38 -30.08 -14.29
CA LEU A 123 7.43 -31.11 -14.30
C LEU A 123 6.89 -32.54 -14.13
N VAL A 124 5.80 -32.73 -13.38
CA VAL A 124 5.35 -34.08 -12.96
C VAL A 124 4.43 -34.74 -13.98
N ILE A 125 3.63 -33.96 -14.70
CA ILE A 125 2.52 -34.47 -15.52
C ILE A 125 2.90 -34.85 -16.97
N PRO A 126 3.82 -34.17 -17.69
CA PRO A 126 4.11 -34.57 -19.06
C PRO A 126 4.78 -35.96 -19.08
N PRO A 127 4.45 -36.81 -20.08
CA PRO A 127 5.11 -38.09 -20.22
C PRO A 127 6.61 -37.85 -20.44
N LYS A 128 7.46 -38.62 -19.75
CA LYS A 128 8.91 -38.59 -19.94
C LYS A 128 9.22 -38.73 -21.43
N ASN A 129 9.89 -37.73 -21.99
CA ASN A 129 10.27 -37.74 -23.40
C ASN A 129 11.27 -38.88 -23.62
N VAL A 130 11.22 -39.54 -24.79
CA VAL A 130 12.18 -40.59 -25.18
C VAL A 130 13.63 -40.10 -25.11
N LEU A 131 13.85 -38.79 -25.26
CA LEU A 131 15.16 -38.16 -25.15
C LEU A 131 15.75 -38.21 -23.73
N GLU A 132 14.91 -38.39 -22.71
CA GLU A 132 15.33 -38.41 -21.31
C GLU A 132 15.76 -39.79 -20.82
N LEU A 133 15.47 -40.85 -21.60
CA LEU A 133 15.87 -42.22 -21.28
C LEU A 133 17.39 -42.32 -21.17
N PRO A 134 17.92 -43.03 -20.17
CA PRO A 134 19.37 -43.16 -19.99
C PRO A 134 20.03 -43.78 -21.22
N GLU A 135 19.40 -44.79 -21.81
CA GLU A 135 19.87 -45.44 -23.04
C GLU A 135 20.00 -44.47 -24.21
N TYR A 136 19.05 -43.54 -24.35
CA TYR A 136 19.07 -42.55 -25.43
C TYR A 136 20.12 -41.46 -25.17
N LYS A 137 20.29 -41.02 -23.92
CA LYS A 137 21.37 -40.10 -23.52
C LYS A 137 22.74 -40.72 -23.80
N ASP A 138 22.91 -41.99 -23.45
CA ASP A 138 24.13 -42.75 -23.75
C ASP A 138 24.34 -42.85 -25.27
N ALA A 139 23.30 -43.16 -26.05
CA ALA A 139 23.37 -43.20 -27.51
C ALA A 139 23.76 -41.85 -28.13
N ILE A 140 23.25 -40.72 -27.62
CA ILE A 140 23.69 -39.38 -28.05
C ILE A 140 25.16 -39.15 -27.72
N LEU A 141 25.59 -39.54 -26.52
CA LEU A 141 26.98 -39.42 -26.10
C LEU A 141 27.92 -40.21 -27.02
N TYR A 142 27.59 -41.46 -27.34
CA TYR A 142 28.32 -42.25 -28.35
C TYR A 142 28.30 -41.58 -29.72
N LYS A 143 27.13 -41.12 -30.19
CA LYS A 143 27.00 -40.41 -31.47
C LYS A 143 27.90 -39.18 -31.53
N LYS A 144 27.98 -38.40 -30.44
CA LYS A 144 28.82 -37.21 -30.32
C LYS A 144 30.30 -37.56 -30.47
N VAL A 145 30.75 -38.62 -29.79
CA VAL A 145 32.13 -39.14 -29.89
C VAL A 145 32.45 -39.61 -31.32
N PHE A 146 31.61 -40.46 -31.92
CA PHE A 146 31.85 -40.99 -33.27
C PHE A 146 31.76 -39.92 -34.36
N SER A 147 30.87 -38.94 -34.20
CA SER A 147 30.77 -37.79 -35.12
C SER A 147 31.91 -36.77 -34.92
N ARG A 148 32.78 -36.97 -33.91
CA ARG A 148 33.84 -36.04 -33.50
C ARG A 148 33.30 -34.63 -33.25
N SER A 149 32.08 -34.54 -32.74
CA SER A 149 31.42 -33.27 -32.45
C SER A 149 31.63 -32.87 -30.99
N GLY A 150 31.98 -31.62 -30.74
CA GLY A 150 32.29 -31.10 -29.39
C GLY A 150 33.77 -30.83 -29.16
N SER A 151 34.15 -30.59 -27.91
CA SER A 151 35.52 -30.25 -27.54
C SER A 151 36.43 -31.48 -27.55
N ILE A 152 37.69 -31.29 -27.92
CA ILE A 152 38.74 -32.32 -27.81
C ILE A 152 38.86 -32.84 -26.38
N SER A 153 38.69 -31.96 -25.39
CA SER A 153 38.70 -32.34 -23.97
C SER A 153 37.58 -33.31 -23.62
N ASP A 154 36.39 -33.14 -24.20
CA ASP A 154 35.25 -34.05 -23.98
C ASP A 154 35.54 -35.43 -24.58
N ALA A 155 36.17 -35.47 -25.77
CA ALA A 155 36.52 -36.71 -26.44
C ALA A 155 37.58 -37.52 -25.66
N TYR A 156 38.49 -36.84 -24.95
CA TYR A 156 39.53 -37.50 -24.15
C TYR A 156 38.98 -38.25 -22.93
N LYS A 157 37.81 -37.84 -22.44
CA LYS A 157 37.10 -38.54 -21.36
C LYS A 157 36.54 -39.90 -21.81
N PHE A 158 36.43 -40.15 -23.11
CA PHE A 158 35.97 -41.44 -23.64
C PHE A 158 37.14 -42.39 -23.90
N ASP A 159 37.08 -43.61 -23.37
CA ASP A 159 38.06 -44.67 -23.64
C ASP A 159 37.61 -45.50 -24.84
N VAL A 160 38.25 -45.26 -25.99
CA VAL A 160 37.99 -45.95 -27.26
C VAL A 160 38.30 -47.45 -27.17
N SER A 161 39.27 -47.85 -26.35
CA SER A 161 39.67 -49.27 -26.24
C SER A 161 38.63 -50.11 -25.50
N LYS A 162 38.00 -49.52 -24.49
CA LYS A 162 36.99 -50.17 -23.64
C LYS A 162 35.56 -49.81 -24.02
N MET A 163 35.38 -48.93 -25.02
CA MET A 163 34.09 -48.35 -25.43
C MET A 163 33.26 -47.82 -24.26
N ARG A 164 33.92 -47.19 -23.27
CA ARG A 164 33.29 -46.66 -22.05
C ARG A 164 33.90 -45.32 -21.66
N TRP A 165 33.16 -44.50 -20.93
CA TRP A 165 33.70 -43.28 -20.31
C TRP A 165 34.72 -43.63 -19.23
N ARG A 166 35.81 -42.85 -19.12
CA ARG A 166 36.71 -42.95 -17.97
C ARG A 166 35.95 -42.49 -16.73
N GLU A 167 35.99 -43.31 -15.69
CA GLU A 167 35.57 -42.91 -14.36
C GLU A 167 36.59 -41.85 -13.87
N GLU A 168 36.07 -40.71 -13.38
CA GLU A 168 36.89 -39.69 -12.72
C GLU A 168 37.40 -40.17 -11.36
#